data_AF-A0A7C8FBL8-F1
#
_entry.id   AF-A0A7C8FBL8-F1
#
_cell.length_a   1.000
_cell.length_b   1.000
_cell.length_c   1.000
_cell.angle_alpha   90.00
_cell.angle_beta   90.00
_cell.angle_gamma   90.00
#
_symmetry.space_group_name_H-M   'P 1'
#
loop_
_entity.id
_entity.type
_entity.pdbx_description
1 polymer ?
#
loop_
_entity_poly.entity_id
_entity_poly.type
_entity_poly.pdbx_seq_one_letter_code
_entity_poly.pdbx_strand_id
1 'polypeptide(L)' 'MNLLGARTREGFTQLQLAELTGIPQRHISEMENGKRSIGKERARVLAKALNTDYRHFL' A
#
# COMPACT_ATOMS: atom_id res chain seq x y z
N MET A 1 4.58 -9.42 4.67
CA MET A 1 5.01 -8.03 4.97
C MET A 1 3.76 -7.18 4.97
N ASN A 2 3.51 -6.37 6.01
CA ASN A 2 2.35 -5.47 6.01
C ASN A 2 2.61 -4.23 5.13
N LEU A 3 1.54 -3.53 4.74
CA LEU A 3 1.63 -2.35 3.87
C LEU A 3 2.55 -1.26 4.44
N LEU A 4 2.48 -1.02 5.75
CA LEU A 4 3.30 -0.03 6.44
C LEU A 4 4.79 -0.33 6.25
N GLY A 5 5.22 -1.57 6.51
CA GLY A 5 6.62 -1.97 6.37
C GLY A 5 7.10 -1.92 4.92
N ALA A 6 6.23 -2.26 3.97
CA ALA A 6 6.56 -2.12 2.54
C ALA A 6 6.76 -0.66 2.15
N ARG A 7 5.88 0.24 2.62
CA ARG A 7 5.95 1.67 2.36
C ARG A 7 7.20 2.31 2.96
N THR A 8 7.51 2.02 4.23
CA THR A 8 8.67 2.61 4.92
C THR A 8 10.00 2.13 4.34
N ARG A 9 10.07 0.86 3.88
CA ARG A 9 11.25 0.33 3.18
C ARG A 9 11.58 1.11 1.90
N GLU A 10 10.57 1.53 1.16
CA GLU A 10 10.72 2.36 -0.04
C GLU A 10 10.86 3.87 0.28
N GLY A 11 10.83 4.25 1.57
CA GLY A 11 11.01 5.64 2.01
C GLY A 11 9.83 6.57 1.73
N PHE A 12 8.66 6.04 1.36
CA PHE A 12 7.50 6.86 1.04
C PHE A 12 6.72 7.28 2.29
N THR A 13 6.18 8.49 2.29
CA THR A 13 5.07 8.88 3.17
C THR A 13 3.75 8.29 2.66
N GLN A 14 2.70 8.27 3.49
CA GLN A 14 1.37 7.82 3.04
C GLN A 14 0.82 8.72 1.93
N LEU A 15 1.17 10.02 1.91
CA LEU A 15 0.78 10.96 0.86
C LEU A 15 1.49 10.64 -0.46
N GLN A 16 2.81 10.41 -0.44
CA GLN A 16 3.56 10.04 -1.64
C GLN A 16 3.07 8.71 -2.23
N LEU A 17 2.78 7.72 -1.37
CA LEU A 17 2.21 6.46 -1.86
C LEU A 17 0.80 6.68 -2.45
N ALA A 18 0.02 7.63 -1.91
CA ALA A 18 -1.28 7.99 -2.46
C ALA A 18 -1.16 8.56 -3.88
N GLU A 19 -0.23 9.48 -4.08
CA GLU A 19 0.06 10.09 -5.38
C GLU A 19 0.53 9.06 -6.40
N LEU A 20 1.42 8.14 -6.00
CA LEU A 20 1.95 7.08 -6.86
C LEU A 20 0.90 6.05 -7.29
N THR A 21 -0.08 5.76 -6.43
CA THR A 21 -1.04 4.66 -6.63
C THR A 21 -2.43 5.14 -7.06
N GLY A 22 -2.71 6.44 -6.94
CA GLY A 22 -4.05 7.00 -7.04
C GLY A 22 -4.98 6.58 -5.91
N ILE A 23 -4.48 5.89 -4.87
CA ILE A 23 -5.28 5.47 -3.72
C ILE A 23 -5.27 6.61 -2.70
N PRO A 24 -6.43 7.13 -2.25
CA PRO A 24 -6.47 8.19 -1.25
C PRO A 24 -5.63 7.86 0.00
N GLN A 25 -4.87 8.85 0.52
CA GLN A 25 -4.02 8.70 1.70
C GLN A 25 -4.78 8.12 2.91
N ARG A 26 -6.04 8.55 3.11
CA ARG A 26 -6.94 7.97 4.13
C ARG A 26 -7.08 6.46 3.97
N HIS A 27 -7.28 5.96 2.76
CA HIS A 27 -7.40 4.52 2.52
C HIS A 27 -6.08 3.79 2.78
N ILE A 28 -4.94 4.39 2.43
CA ILE A 28 -3.63 3.82 2.76
C ILE A 28 -3.50 3.67 4.28
N SER A 29 -3.83 4.72 5.05
CA SER A 29 -3.85 4.66 6.50
C SER A 29 -4.81 3.58 7.04
N GLU A 30 -6.03 3.49 6.51
CA GLU A 30 -6.99 2.43 6.89
C GLU A 30 -6.45 1.02 6.59
N MET A 31 -5.77 0.82 5.46
CA MET A 31 -5.16 -0.46 5.08
C MET A 31 -3.93 -0.79 5.95
N GLU A 32 -3.11 0.20 6.28
CA GLU A 32 -1.96 0.03 7.20
C GLU A 32 -2.38 -0.34 8.62
N ASN A 33 -3.53 0.17 9.07
CA ASN A 33 -4.09 -0.10 10.40
C ASN A 33 -5.10 -1.26 10.42
N GLY A 34 -5.26 -2.00 9.32
CA GLY A 34 -6.18 -3.14 9.22
C GLY A 34 -7.68 -2.79 9.26
N LYS A 35 -8.04 -1.50 9.22
CA LYS A 35 -9.44 -1.03 9.17
C LYS A 35 -10.09 -1.27 7.81
N ARG A 36 -9.27 -1.49 6.77
CA ARG A 36 -9.70 -1.79 5.40
C ARG A 36 -8.87 -2.95 4.85
N SER A 37 -9.56 -3.95 4.30
CA SER A 37 -8.89 -5.06 3.61
C SER A 37 -8.30 -4.63 2.27
N ILE A 38 -7.19 -5.27 1.89
CA ILE A 38 -6.53 -5.03 0.60
C ILE A 38 -7.02 -6.08 -0.38
N GLY A 39 -7.91 -5.69 -1.30
CA GLY A 39 -8.35 -6.57 -2.39
C GLY A 39 -7.26 -6.81 -3.43
N LYS A 40 -7.40 -7.88 -4.22
CA LYS A 40 -6.43 -8.32 -5.25
C LYS A 40 -6.03 -7.23 -6.24
N GLU A 41 -6.96 -6.35 -6.63
CA GLU A 41 -6.68 -5.23 -7.52
C GLU A 41 -5.74 -4.21 -6.86
N ARG A 42 -6.07 -3.76 -5.64
CA ARG A 42 -5.22 -2.85 -4.87
C ARG A 42 -3.87 -3.46 -4.52
N ALA A 43 -3.85 -4.75 -4.19
CA ALA A 43 -2.60 -5.47 -3.95
C ALA A 43 -1.64 -5.35 -5.15
N ARG A 44 -2.14 -5.47 -6.39
CA ARG A 44 -1.32 -5.31 -7.60
C ARG A 44 -0.82 -3.88 -7.81
N VAL A 45 -1.68 -2.88 -7.56
CA VAL A 45 -1.29 -1.47 -7.66
C VAL A 45 -0.21 -1.13 -6.64
N LEU A 46 -0.40 -1.54 -5.38
CA LEU A 46 0.56 -1.35 -4.30
C LEU A 46 1.88 -2.08 -4.57
N ALA A 47 1.82 -3.32 -5.07
CA ALA A 47 2.98 -4.11 -5.44
C ALA A 47 3.84 -3.44 -6.51
N LYS A 48 3.20 -2.86 -7.54
CA LYS A 48 3.89 -2.11 -8.58
C LYS A 48 4.57 -0.86 -8.02
N ALA A 49 3.88 -0.11 -7.15
CA ALA A 49 4.43 1.11 -6.55
C ALA A 49 5.54 0.84 -5.52
N LEU A 50 5.49 -0.31 -4.84
CA LEU A 50 6.42 -0.68 -3.76
C LEU A 50 7.46 -1.71 -4.17
N ASN A 51 7.59 -1.96 -5.48
CA ASN A 51 8.53 -2.90 -6.08
C ASN A 51 8.57 -4.26 -5.36
N THR A 52 7.40 -4.89 -5.16
CA THR A 52 7.26 -6.16 -4.45
C THR A 52 6.19 -7.06 -5.08
N ASP A 53 6.03 -8.29 -4.58
CA ASP A 53 4.96 -9.20 -5.01
C ASP A 53 3.62 -8.85 -4.33
N TYR A 54 2.53 -8.81 -5.10
CA TYR A 54 1.19 -8.51 -4.61
C TYR A 54 0.66 -9.53 -3.58
N ARG A 55 1.16 -10.76 -3.60
CA ARG A 55 0.78 -11.83 -2.67
C ARG A 55 1.15 -11.48 -1.22
N HIS A 56 2.06 -10.53 -1.01
CA HIS A 56 2.39 -10.05 0.33
C HIS A 56 1.27 -9.22 0.98
N PHE A 57 0.30 -8.73 0.20
CA PHE A 57 -0.80 -7.89 0.66
C PHE A 57 -2.15 -8.61 0.71
N LEU A 58 -2.17 -9.93 0.54
CA LEU A 58 -3.37 -10.78 0.59
C LEU A 58 -3.48 -11.52 1.93
#